data_AF-A0A8J5IDA0-F1
#
_entry.id   AF-A0A8J5IDA0-F1
#
_cell.length_a   1.000
_cell.length_b   1.000
_cell.length_c   1.000
_cell.angle_alpha   90.00
_cell.angle_beta   90.00
_cell.angle_gamma   90.00
#
_symmetry.space_group_name_H-M   'P 1'
#
loop_
_entity.id
_entity.type
_entity.pdbx_description
1 polymer ?
#
loop_
_entity_poly.entity_id
_entity_poly.type
_entity_poly.pdbx_seq_one_letter_code
_entity_poly.pdbx_strand_id
1 'polypeptide(L)'
;ADSRRCVSLLRTRYPQPKYDLGSSPEYGFVEILEGTGVRLGGTEDNITLVASSTYRCRACFDPANSESVEVIVPGYGLCKTRLKDPIRFIPDLESSCFERKQYCDRLDLHFDAIENIGMVMDLLKLLFSGLSELSLRHYEAIQIQVDLSVLAAVCPALHELRIQNFNVVVSTHSEALQTWSIKTLRIDAAEKISDVVLCFRNPALQMTQSLVNLALRGSSNRPLDRKEIMELKDQHGRFLPVTKKKFPLLLKVAVISVVLSQTTTAHSVVESKAFHYLDANILSLIFVFASTPAQRSVNVRGSWFTVI
;
A
#
# COMPACT_ATOMS: atom_id res chain seq x y z
N ALA A 1 16.15 5.80 -19.18
CA ALA A 1 16.23 6.88 -18.18
C ALA A 1 17.20 6.43 -17.09
N ASP A 2 18.14 7.29 -16.67
CA ASP A 2 19.23 6.94 -15.75
C ASP A 2 18.71 6.60 -14.34
N SER A 3 18.80 5.34 -13.93
CA SER A 3 18.17 4.82 -12.70
C SER A 3 18.73 5.43 -11.40
N ARG A 4 19.93 6.01 -11.44
CA ARG A 4 20.51 6.76 -10.31
C ARG A 4 19.77 8.07 -10.04
N ARG A 5 19.23 8.70 -11.10
CA ARG A 5 18.50 9.97 -10.98
C ARG A 5 17.16 9.77 -10.30
N CYS A 6 16.44 8.68 -10.58
CA CYS A 6 15.16 8.39 -9.92
C CYS A 6 15.30 8.20 -8.40
N VAL A 7 16.32 7.48 -7.93
CA VAL A 7 16.56 7.30 -6.49
C VAL A 7 16.88 8.63 -5.80
N SER A 8 17.71 9.46 -6.41
CA SER A 8 18.01 10.78 -5.84
C SER A 8 16.80 11.72 -5.90
N LEU A 9 15.99 11.66 -6.95
CA LEU A 9 14.73 12.38 -7.06
C LEU A 9 13.75 11.95 -5.96
N LEU A 10 13.72 10.67 -5.61
CA LEU A 10 12.86 10.18 -4.52
C LEU A 10 13.39 10.57 -3.13
N ARG A 11 14.71 10.61 -2.94
CA ARG A 11 15.34 11.01 -1.67
C ARG A 11 15.29 12.52 -1.42
N THR A 12 15.60 13.31 -2.43
CA THR A 12 15.60 14.78 -2.33
C THR A 12 14.23 15.37 -2.67
N ARG A 13 13.34 14.60 -3.33
CA ARG A 13 12.06 15.06 -3.89
C ARG A 13 12.18 16.17 -4.92
N TYR A 14 13.38 16.37 -5.46
CA TYR A 14 13.69 17.42 -6.41
C TYR A 14 14.50 16.92 -7.61
N PRO A 15 14.34 17.55 -8.81
CA PRO A 15 15.24 17.31 -9.93
C PRO A 15 16.68 17.57 -9.49
N GLN A 16 17.58 16.60 -9.73
CA GLN A 16 18.99 16.88 -9.55
C GLN A 16 19.45 17.87 -10.61
N PRO A 17 20.22 18.90 -10.24
CA PRO A 17 20.81 19.82 -11.20
C PRO A 17 21.62 19.03 -12.24
N LYS A 18 21.43 19.34 -13.52
CA LYS A 18 22.13 18.66 -14.62
C LYS A 18 23.62 18.99 -14.70
N TYR A 19 24.09 19.97 -13.93
CA TYR A 19 25.43 20.53 -13.99
C TYR A 19 25.96 20.83 -12.58
N ASP A 20 27.27 20.92 -12.43
CA ASP A 20 27.89 21.62 -11.30
C ASP A 20 27.57 23.11 -11.46
N LEU A 21 26.40 23.52 -10.98
CA LEU A 21 26.02 24.92 -10.98
C LEU A 21 26.91 25.66 -9.98
N GLY A 22 27.53 26.75 -10.42
CA GLY A 22 28.28 27.68 -9.55
C GLY A 22 27.40 28.39 -8.50
N SER A 23 26.10 28.10 -8.48
CA SER A 23 25.14 28.53 -7.46
C SER A 23 24.29 27.34 -7.00
N SER A 24 23.87 27.33 -5.74
CA SER A 24 23.00 26.29 -5.20
C SER A 24 21.60 26.43 -5.82
N PRO A 25 21.07 25.40 -6.51
CA PRO A 25 19.72 25.45 -7.06
C PRO A 25 18.69 25.61 -5.95
N GLU A 26 17.66 26.40 -6.21
CA GLU A 26 16.51 26.58 -5.32
C GLU A 26 15.38 25.64 -5.71
N TYR A 27 14.70 25.11 -4.71
CA TYR A 27 13.63 24.15 -4.90
C TYR A 27 12.29 24.72 -4.43
N GLY A 28 11.23 24.35 -5.15
CA GLY A 28 9.93 24.94 -4.91
C GLY A 28 8.84 24.40 -5.81
N PHE A 29 7.88 25.26 -6.10
CA PHE A 29 6.74 24.98 -6.97
C PHE A 29 6.53 26.07 -8.00
N VAL A 30 5.86 25.68 -9.08
CA VAL A 30 5.34 26.59 -10.10
C VAL A 30 3.90 26.19 -10.38
N GLU A 31 3.00 27.17 -10.45
CA GLU A 31 1.65 26.95 -10.98
C GLU A 31 1.68 27.17 -12.50
N ILE A 32 1.48 26.06 -13.22
CA ILE A 32 1.37 26.05 -14.68
C ILE A 32 -0.11 26.26 -15.00
N LEU A 33 -0.43 27.43 -15.55
CA LEU A 33 -1.81 27.76 -15.91
C LEU A 33 -2.26 26.98 -17.13
N GLU A 34 -3.57 26.75 -17.23
CA GLU A 34 -4.20 26.26 -18.45
C GLU A 34 -3.76 27.07 -19.69
N GLY A 35 -3.49 26.38 -20.80
CA GLY A 35 -2.97 26.96 -22.03
C GLY A 35 -1.47 27.22 -22.05
N THR A 36 -0.75 27.03 -20.94
CA THR A 36 0.71 27.25 -20.87
C THR A 36 1.47 26.15 -21.59
N GLY A 37 2.40 26.55 -22.47
CA GLY A 37 3.35 25.65 -23.11
C GLY A 37 4.56 25.30 -22.22
N VAL A 38 4.80 24.01 -22.00
CA VAL A 38 5.94 23.46 -21.27
C VAL A 38 6.79 22.62 -22.22
N ARG A 39 8.09 22.90 -22.33
CA ARG A 39 8.99 22.19 -23.23
C ARG A 39 9.52 20.91 -22.60
N LEU A 40 9.47 19.79 -23.30
CA LEU A 40 10.03 18.54 -22.80
C LEU A 40 11.56 18.67 -22.65
N GLY A 41 12.12 18.22 -21.53
CA GLY A 41 13.54 18.32 -21.26
C GLY A 41 14.29 17.05 -21.65
N GLY A 42 15.32 17.17 -22.49
CA GLY A 42 16.21 16.04 -22.84
C GLY A 42 15.90 15.35 -24.16
N THR A 43 14.99 15.90 -24.97
CA THR A 43 14.79 15.53 -26.37
C THR A 43 15.38 16.63 -27.27
N GLU A 44 16.01 16.25 -28.38
CA GLU A 44 16.42 17.22 -29.42
C GLU A 44 15.20 17.84 -30.11
N ASP A 45 14.07 17.12 -30.08
CA ASP A 45 12.78 17.60 -30.55
C ASP A 45 12.21 18.64 -29.56
N ASN A 46 11.91 19.83 -30.08
CA ASN A 46 11.26 20.96 -29.37
C ASN A 46 9.77 20.68 -29.09
N ILE A 47 9.45 19.52 -28.54
CA ILE A 47 8.08 19.13 -28.20
C ILE A 47 7.59 20.02 -27.07
N THR A 48 6.51 20.75 -27.34
CA THR A 48 5.84 21.61 -26.36
C THR A 48 4.52 20.98 -25.95
N LEU A 49 4.38 20.66 -24.67
CA LEU A 49 3.14 20.23 -24.06
C LEU A 49 2.32 21.45 -23.68
N VAL A 50 1.02 21.43 -23.93
CA VAL A 50 0.12 22.51 -23.51
C VAL A 50 -0.70 22.01 -22.33
N ALA A 51 -0.68 22.77 -21.23
CA ALA A 51 -1.48 22.50 -20.04
C ALA A 51 -2.98 22.55 -20.38
N SER A 52 -3.71 21.47 -20.14
CA SER A 52 -5.17 21.41 -20.33
C SER A 52 -5.98 21.93 -19.14
N SER A 53 -5.32 22.21 -18.02
CA SER A 53 -5.89 22.79 -16.81
C SER A 53 -4.76 23.45 -16.02
N THR A 54 -5.10 24.27 -15.02
CA THR A 54 -4.10 24.81 -14.10
C THR A 54 -3.64 23.73 -13.12
N TYR A 55 -2.34 23.49 -13.01
CA TYR A 55 -1.77 22.53 -12.06
C TYR A 55 -0.47 23.02 -11.45
N ARG A 56 -0.18 22.53 -10.25
CA ARG A 56 1.02 22.87 -9.49
C ARG A 56 2.09 21.81 -9.69
N CYS A 57 3.23 22.22 -10.22
CA CYS A 57 4.39 21.36 -10.45
C CYS A 57 5.48 21.60 -9.43
N ARG A 58 6.26 20.54 -9.16
CA ARG A 58 7.57 20.68 -8.52
C ARG A 58 8.55 21.31 -9.48
N ALA A 59 9.36 22.20 -8.95
CA ALA A 59 10.26 23.04 -9.71
C ALA A 59 11.67 23.09 -9.09
N CYS A 60 12.67 23.13 -9.96
CA CYS A 60 14.05 23.45 -9.64
C CYS A 60 14.38 24.75 -10.39
N PHE A 61 14.66 25.79 -9.63
CA PHE A 61 15.04 27.10 -10.11
C PHE A 61 16.54 27.28 -9.95
N ASP A 62 17.18 27.72 -11.03
CA ASP A 62 18.58 28.12 -11.00
C ASP A 62 18.65 29.65 -10.92
N PRO A 63 19.12 30.22 -9.79
CA PRO A 63 19.28 31.67 -9.66
C PRO A 63 20.18 32.29 -10.75
N ALA A 64 21.12 31.51 -11.31
CA ALA A 64 21.99 31.96 -12.40
C ALA A 64 21.26 32.03 -13.76
N ASN A 65 20.11 31.36 -13.91
CA ASN A 65 19.28 31.34 -15.12
C ASN A 65 17.82 31.72 -14.78
N SER A 66 17.61 33.01 -14.52
CA SER A 66 16.35 33.57 -14.03
C SER A 66 15.16 33.48 -15.01
N GLU A 67 15.39 33.15 -16.28
CA GLU A 67 14.33 33.14 -17.30
C GLU A 67 13.54 31.83 -17.36
N SER A 68 14.09 30.74 -16.82
CA SER A 68 13.48 29.42 -16.97
C SER A 68 13.60 28.58 -15.71
N VAL A 69 12.64 27.69 -15.54
CA VAL A 69 12.55 26.80 -14.40
C VAL A 69 12.34 25.38 -14.90
N GLU A 70 13.06 24.44 -14.31
CA GLU A 70 12.89 23.03 -14.62
C GLU A 70 11.75 22.48 -13.75
N VAL A 71 10.75 21.88 -14.38
CA VAL A 71 9.53 21.39 -13.72
C VAL A 71 9.33 19.90 -13.96
N ILE A 72 8.71 19.21 -13.02
CA ILE A 72 8.31 17.81 -13.19
C ILE A 72 6.83 17.78 -13.52
N VAL A 73 6.51 17.35 -14.74
CA VAL A 73 5.13 17.15 -15.20
C VAL A 73 4.78 15.68 -15.02
N PRO A 74 3.77 15.34 -14.19
CA PRO A 74 3.32 13.95 -14.02
C PRO A 74 3.00 13.29 -15.35
N GLY A 75 3.52 12.08 -15.57
CA GLY A 75 3.34 11.32 -16.82
C GLY A 75 4.30 11.70 -17.97
N TYR A 76 4.95 12.86 -17.92
CA TYR A 76 5.84 13.36 -18.99
C TYR A 76 7.29 13.59 -18.54
N GLY A 77 7.53 13.67 -17.22
CA GLY A 77 8.87 13.79 -16.65
C GLY A 77 9.38 15.23 -16.60
N LEU A 78 10.69 15.39 -16.78
CA LEU A 78 11.36 16.69 -16.65
C LEU A 78 11.06 17.58 -17.86
N CYS A 79 10.53 18.76 -17.59
CA CYS A 79 10.19 19.77 -18.59
C CYS A 79 10.78 21.13 -18.20
N LYS A 80 10.78 22.09 -19.11
CA LYS A 80 11.21 23.48 -18.88
C LYS A 80 10.07 24.43 -19.22
N THR A 81 9.80 25.36 -18.31
CA THR A 81 8.89 26.48 -18.58
C THR A 81 9.61 27.80 -18.32
N ARG A 82 9.10 28.88 -18.92
CA ARG A 82 9.62 30.22 -18.69
C ARG A 82 8.86 30.85 -17.54
N LEU A 83 9.59 31.50 -16.63
CA LEU A 83 9.00 32.35 -15.61
C LEU A 83 8.55 33.64 -16.30
N LYS A 84 7.24 33.82 -16.43
CA LYS A 84 6.61 35.01 -17.00
C LYS A 84 5.31 35.22 -16.24
N ASP A 85 4.98 36.46 -15.91
CA ASP A 85 3.70 36.78 -15.26
C ASP A 85 2.54 36.18 -16.07
N PRO A 86 1.68 35.34 -15.49
CA PRO A 86 1.45 35.08 -14.05
C PRO A 86 2.23 33.90 -13.41
N ILE A 87 3.02 33.16 -14.18
CA ILE A 87 3.79 31.99 -13.72
C ILE A 87 4.99 32.43 -12.90
N ARG A 88 4.94 32.19 -11.59
CA ARG A 88 5.99 32.53 -10.62
C ARG A 88 6.52 31.29 -9.93
N PHE A 89 7.80 31.31 -9.60
CA PHE A 89 8.42 30.31 -8.75
C PHE A 89 8.10 30.63 -7.28
N ILE A 90 7.68 29.61 -6.54
CA ILE A 90 7.38 29.68 -5.11
C ILE A 90 8.41 28.79 -4.41
N PRO A 91 9.44 29.36 -3.76
CA PRO A 91 10.46 28.57 -3.07
C PRO A 91 9.86 27.79 -1.91
N ASP A 92 10.40 26.60 -1.64
CA ASP A 92 10.07 25.84 -0.44
C ASP A 92 10.58 26.61 0.80
N LEU A 93 9.75 26.70 1.84
CA LEU A 93 10.16 27.24 3.13
C LEU A 93 11.13 26.24 3.80
N GLU A 94 12.19 26.73 4.45
CA GLU A 94 13.20 25.89 5.15
C GLU A 94 12.57 24.89 6.15
N SER A 95 11.42 25.24 6.72
CA SER A 95 10.57 24.34 7.50
C SER A 95 9.55 23.65 6.60
N SER A 96 9.98 22.70 5.77
CA SER A 96 9.04 21.90 4.99
C SER A 96 8.37 20.83 5.87
N CYS A 97 7.45 21.28 6.72
CA CYS A 97 6.41 20.44 7.30
C CYS A 97 5.45 20.05 6.19
N PHE A 98 5.86 19.13 5.31
CA PHE A 98 4.91 18.45 4.46
C PHE A 98 4.00 17.64 5.37
N GLU A 99 2.76 18.08 5.51
CA GLU A 99 1.69 17.24 6.04
C GLU A 99 1.78 15.90 5.31
N ARG A 100 2.05 14.82 6.05
CA ARG A 100 1.88 13.44 5.57
C ARG A 100 0.41 13.29 5.23
N LYS A 101 -0.01 13.77 4.07
CA LYS A 101 -1.32 13.48 3.53
C LYS A 101 -1.33 12.00 3.25
N GLN A 102 -2.30 11.32 3.84
CA GLN A 102 -2.52 9.88 3.68
C GLN A 102 -3.11 9.70 2.28
N TYR A 103 -2.24 9.63 1.26
CA TYR A 103 -2.64 9.83 -0.13
C TYR A 103 -3.40 8.66 -0.75
N CYS A 104 -3.28 7.44 -0.20
CA CYS A 104 -3.97 6.27 -0.74
C CYS A 104 -4.01 5.14 0.30
N ASP A 105 -5.18 4.53 0.44
CA ASP A 105 -5.40 3.29 1.18
C ASP A 105 -5.03 2.06 0.32
N ARG A 106 -5.06 2.21 -1.01
CA ARG A 106 -4.71 1.17 -1.98
C ARG A 106 -3.66 1.62 -2.98
N LEU A 107 -2.74 0.73 -3.34
CA LEU A 107 -1.74 0.95 -4.38
C LEU A 107 -1.57 -0.28 -5.26
N ASP A 108 -1.68 -0.10 -6.57
CA ASP A 108 -1.44 -1.14 -7.57
C ASP A 108 -0.22 -0.73 -8.42
N LEU A 109 0.89 -1.47 -8.31
CA LEU A 109 2.13 -1.23 -9.06
C LEU A 109 2.38 -2.36 -10.05
N HIS A 110 2.60 -1.97 -11.30
CA HIS A 110 2.91 -2.84 -12.42
C HIS A 110 4.28 -2.48 -12.97
N PHE A 111 5.13 -3.49 -13.13
CA PHE A 111 6.50 -3.29 -13.56
C PHE A 111 6.81 -4.17 -14.75
N ASP A 112 7.31 -3.54 -15.81
CA ASP A 112 7.85 -4.24 -16.97
C ASP A 112 9.25 -4.78 -16.65
N ALA A 113 10.08 -3.97 -15.99
CA ALA A 113 11.38 -4.37 -15.47
C ALA A 113 11.63 -3.71 -14.10
N ILE A 114 12.27 -4.44 -13.18
CA ILE A 114 12.69 -3.93 -11.88
C ILE A 114 14.18 -4.24 -11.69
N GLU A 115 15.00 -3.19 -11.72
CA GLU A 115 16.44 -3.32 -11.44
C GLU A 115 16.72 -3.59 -9.96
N ASN A 116 15.91 -2.98 -9.06
CA ASN A 116 16.13 -3.06 -7.62
C ASN A 116 14.82 -2.90 -6.83
N ILE A 117 14.39 -3.98 -6.17
CA ILE A 117 13.19 -4.00 -5.31
C ILE A 117 13.29 -3.05 -4.10
N GLY A 118 14.50 -2.74 -3.64
CA GLY A 118 14.75 -1.78 -2.58
C GLY A 118 14.22 -0.39 -2.91
N MET A 119 14.22 0.01 -4.19
CA MET A 119 13.63 1.29 -4.62
C MET A 119 12.10 1.32 -4.42
N VAL A 120 11.44 0.18 -4.64
CA VAL A 120 10.00 0.04 -4.40
C VAL A 120 9.72 0.13 -2.91
N MET A 121 10.54 -0.50 -2.06
CA MET A 121 10.40 -0.42 -0.61
C MET A 121 10.63 1.01 -0.07
N ASP A 122 11.65 1.70 -0.59
CA ASP A 122 11.92 3.10 -0.25
C ASP A 122 10.74 4.00 -0.67
N LEU A 123 10.18 3.78 -1.86
CA LEU A 123 8.99 4.50 -2.33
C LEU A 123 7.80 4.29 -1.39
N LEU A 124 7.53 3.03 -1.03
CA LEU A 124 6.43 2.69 -0.12
C LEU A 124 6.61 3.39 1.25
N LYS A 125 7.83 3.38 1.78
CA LYS A 125 8.18 4.03 3.05
C LYS A 125 8.01 5.55 3.02
N LEU A 126 8.32 6.17 1.88
CA LEU A 126 8.27 7.62 1.73
C LEU A 126 6.85 8.16 1.57
N LEU A 127 5.97 7.38 0.94
CA LEU A 127 4.68 7.89 0.47
C LEU A 127 3.48 7.36 1.27
N PHE A 128 3.59 6.19 1.92
CA PHE A 128 2.40 5.51 2.43
C PHE A 128 2.57 4.99 3.87
N SER A 129 2.27 5.84 4.86
CA SER A 129 2.22 5.45 6.27
C SER A 129 0.92 4.76 6.70
N GLY A 130 -0.02 4.55 5.78
CA GLY A 130 -1.36 4.02 6.08
C GLY A 130 -1.95 3.17 4.96
N LEU A 131 -1.11 2.57 4.12
CA LEU A 131 -1.54 1.68 3.05
C LEU A 131 -2.21 0.44 3.63
N SER A 132 -3.45 0.15 3.21
CA SER A 132 -4.18 -1.05 3.58
C SER A 132 -4.15 -2.13 2.51
N GLU A 133 -4.03 -1.76 1.23
CA GLU A 133 -4.03 -2.70 0.10
C GLU A 133 -2.84 -2.42 -0.83
N LEU A 134 -2.08 -3.47 -1.18
CA LEU A 134 -0.95 -3.38 -2.09
C LEU A 134 -1.00 -4.52 -3.12
N SER A 135 -0.97 -4.17 -4.41
CA SER A 135 -0.67 -5.11 -5.48
C SER A 135 0.68 -4.80 -6.12
N LEU A 136 1.55 -5.80 -6.19
CA LEU A 136 2.81 -5.77 -6.94
C LEU A 136 2.75 -6.79 -8.06
N ARG A 137 2.98 -6.37 -9.31
CA ARG A 137 3.04 -7.28 -10.46
C ARG A 137 4.26 -7.01 -11.31
N HIS A 138 4.99 -8.07 -11.64
CA HIS A 138 6.12 -8.01 -12.55
C HIS A 138 5.80 -8.82 -13.81
N TYR A 139 6.10 -8.31 -14.99
CA TYR A 139 5.81 -9.01 -16.25
C TYR A 139 6.87 -10.06 -16.61
N GLU A 140 8.13 -9.85 -16.21
CA GLU A 140 9.21 -10.78 -16.52
C GLU A 140 9.40 -11.87 -15.46
N ALA A 141 9.95 -13.02 -15.87
CA ALA A 141 10.18 -14.19 -15.02
C ALA A 141 11.47 -14.09 -14.17
N ILE A 142 12.03 -12.89 -13.98
CA ILE A 142 13.25 -12.71 -13.20
C ILE A 142 12.91 -12.85 -11.72
N GLN A 143 13.70 -13.64 -11.00
CA GLN A 143 13.50 -14.07 -9.61
C GLN A 143 13.68 -12.94 -8.58
N ILE A 144 12.86 -11.90 -8.66
CA ILE A 144 12.88 -10.80 -7.69
C ILE A 144 12.21 -11.26 -6.40
N GLN A 145 12.87 -10.98 -5.28
CA GLN A 145 12.41 -11.37 -3.97
C GLN A 145 11.75 -10.19 -3.26
N VAL A 146 10.57 -10.44 -2.69
CA VAL A 146 9.88 -9.51 -1.80
C VAL A 146 10.02 -10.05 -0.38
N ASP A 147 10.66 -9.27 0.47
CA ASP A 147 10.80 -9.63 1.89
C ASP A 147 9.60 -9.12 2.70
N LEU A 148 8.83 -10.06 3.26
CA LEU A 148 7.68 -9.72 4.10
C LEU A 148 8.09 -9.00 5.38
N SER A 149 9.27 -9.28 5.93
CA SER A 149 9.78 -8.63 7.13
C SER A 149 10.02 -7.14 6.90
N VAL A 150 10.56 -6.78 5.73
CA VAL A 150 10.75 -5.38 5.31
C VAL A 150 9.42 -4.73 4.99
N LEU A 151 8.54 -5.43 4.26
CA LEU A 151 7.24 -4.90 3.89
C LEU A 151 6.35 -4.63 5.10
N ALA A 152 6.38 -5.50 6.12
CA ALA A 152 5.68 -5.30 7.38
C ALA A 152 6.16 -4.05 8.13
N ALA A 153 7.46 -3.75 8.08
CA ALA A 153 8.04 -2.56 8.70
C ALA A 153 7.67 -1.27 7.94
N VAL A 154 7.58 -1.36 6.62
CA VAL A 154 7.26 -0.22 5.74
C VAL A 154 5.76 0.07 5.71
N CYS A 155 4.92 -0.96 5.67
CA CYS A 155 3.46 -0.88 5.59
C CYS A 155 2.81 -1.69 6.73
N PRO A 156 2.90 -1.22 7.99
CA PRO A 156 2.38 -1.96 9.14
C PRO A 156 0.84 -2.07 9.15
N ALA A 157 0.14 -1.14 8.49
CA ALA A 157 -1.32 -1.12 8.37
C ALA A 157 -1.87 -2.01 7.25
N LEU A 158 -1.01 -2.73 6.52
CA LEU A 158 -1.43 -3.50 5.36
C LEU A 158 -2.35 -4.67 5.76
N HIS A 159 -3.52 -4.72 5.13
CA HIS A 159 -4.51 -5.78 5.31
C HIS A 159 -4.54 -6.76 4.14
N GLU A 160 -4.21 -6.28 2.95
CA GLU A 160 -4.21 -7.09 1.74
C GLU A 160 -2.93 -6.89 0.93
N LEU A 161 -2.31 -8.02 0.58
CA LEU A 161 -1.13 -8.08 -0.26
C LEU A 161 -1.37 -9.04 -1.43
N ARG A 162 -1.21 -8.52 -2.65
CA ARG A 162 -1.23 -9.29 -3.88
C ARG A 162 0.12 -9.17 -4.57
N ILE A 163 0.77 -10.28 -4.80
CA ILE A 163 2.08 -10.33 -5.43
C ILE A 163 1.99 -11.30 -6.61
N GLN A 164 2.45 -10.88 -7.78
CA GLN A 164 2.49 -11.71 -8.98
C GLN A 164 3.89 -11.68 -9.60
N ASN A 165 4.45 -12.86 -9.89
CA ASN A 165 5.79 -13.05 -10.45
C ASN A 165 6.91 -12.50 -9.54
N PHE A 166 6.74 -12.61 -8.22
CA PHE A 166 7.84 -12.44 -7.27
C PHE A 166 7.94 -13.67 -6.38
N ASN A 167 9.15 -13.94 -5.92
CA ASN A 167 9.38 -14.87 -4.82
C ASN A 167 9.22 -14.13 -3.50
N VAL A 168 8.63 -14.80 -2.51
CA VAL A 168 8.45 -14.23 -1.18
C VAL A 168 9.49 -14.84 -0.25
N VAL A 169 10.20 -13.97 0.46
CA VAL A 169 11.18 -14.34 1.48
C VAL A 169 10.84 -13.70 2.80
N VAL A 170 11.38 -14.26 3.88
CA VAL A 170 11.20 -13.74 5.23
C VAL A 170 12.55 -13.66 5.91
N SER A 171 13.07 -12.43 6.07
CA SER A 171 14.29 -12.24 6.86
C SER A 171 14.05 -12.58 8.33
N THR A 172 15.06 -13.17 8.98
CA THR A 172 14.99 -13.55 10.39
C THR A 172 14.92 -12.32 11.30
N HIS A 173 14.24 -12.45 12.45
CA HIS A 173 14.21 -11.46 13.55
C HIS A 173 13.45 -10.13 13.33
N SER A 174 12.38 -10.11 12.53
CA SER A 174 11.55 -8.90 12.41
C SER A 174 10.45 -8.83 13.47
N GLU A 175 10.58 -7.89 14.42
CA GLU A 175 9.48 -7.50 15.33
C GLU A 175 8.26 -6.97 14.55
N ALA A 176 8.48 -6.34 13.39
CA ALA A 176 7.39 -5.84 12.56
C ALA A 176 6.47 -6.98 12.11
N LEU A 177 7.05 -8.12 11.70
CA LEU A 177 6.26 -9.29 11.29
C LEU A 177 5.46 -9.91 12.45
N GLN A 178 5.96 -9.79 13.69
CA GLN A 178 5.24 -10.24 14.88
C GLN A 178 3.99 -9.42 15.17
N THR A 179 3.91 -8.17 14.70
CA THR A 179 2.76 -7.28 14.92
C THR A 179 1.89 -7.11 13.68
N TRP A 180 2.35 -7.60 12.53
CA TRP A 180 1.72 -7.37 11.24
C TRP A 180 0.39 -8.11 11.09
N SER A 181 -0.71 -7.36 11.10
CA SER A 181 -2.08 -7.88 11.09
C SER A 181 -2.66 -8.04 9.68
N ILE A 182 -1.90 -8.64 8.77
CA ILE A 182 -2.36 -8.90 7.41
C ILE A 182 -3.51 -9.93 7.43
N LYS A 183 -4.52 -9.71 6.57
CA LYS A 183 -5.72 -10.56 6.47
C LYS A 183 -5.77 -11.40 5.19
N THR A 184 -5.29 -10.83 4.10
CA THR A 184 -5.30 -11.46 2.77
C THR A 184 -3.89 -11.45 2.20
N LEU A 185 -3.37 -12.62 1.85
CA LEU A 185 -2.10 -12.78 1.16
C LEU A 185 -2.34 -13.63 -0.09
N ARG A 186 -2.05 -13.04 -1.24
CA ARG A 186 -2.16 -13.70 -2.53
C ARG A 186 -0.82 -13.65 -3.25
N ILE A 187 -0.27 -14.81 -3.57
CA ILE A 187 0.99 -14.94 -4.30
C ILE A 187 0.71 -15.78 -5.55
N ASP A 188 0.80 -15.14 -6.71
CA ASP A 188 0.63 -15.75 -8.01
C ASP A 188 1.99 -15.95 -8.69
N ALA A 189 2.16 -17.12 -9.32
CA ALA A 189 3.39 -17.55 -9.99
C ALA A 189 4.62 -17.62 -9.07
N ALA A 190 4.44 -18.09 -7.83
CA ALA A 190 5.53 -18.35 -6.91
C ALA A 190 6.37 -19.56 -7.35
N GLU A 191 7.70 -19.47 -7.25
CA GLU A 191 8.58 -20.64 -7.43
C GLU A 191 8.86 -21.36 -6.10
N LYS A 192 8.83 -20.63 -4.99
CA LYS A 192 9.09 -21.15 -3.64
C LYS A 192 8.08 -20.56 -2.65
N ILE A 193 7.67 -21.38 -1.69
CA ILE A 193 6.76 -20.97 -0.61
C ILE A 193 7.30 -21.33 0.78
N SER A 194 8.53 -21.84 0.86
CA SER A 194 9.16 -22.32 2.10
C SER A 194 9.09 -21.29 3.22
N ASP A 195 9.39 -20.02 2.94
CA ASP A 195 9.37 -18.96 3.96
C ASP A 195 7.95 -18.62 4.44
N VAL A 196 6.96 -18.71 3.53
CA VAL A 196 5.54 -18.58 3.91
C VAL A 196 5.14 -19.73 4.83
N VAL A 197 5.54 -20.96 4.51
CA VAL A 197 5.30 -22.14 5.37
C VAL A 197 5.95 -21.95 6.74
N LEU A 198 7.18 -21.45 6.79
CA LEU A 198 7.90 -21.16 8.04
C LEU A 198 7.15 -20.14 8.91
N CYS A 199 6.50 -19.13 8.31
CA CYS A 199 5.65 -18.22 9.07
C CYS A 199 4.53 -18.97 9.81
N PHE A 200 3.84 -19.90 9.14
CA PHE A 200 2.74 -20.66 9.74
C PHE A 200 3.19 -21.66 10.82
N ARG A 201 4.45 -22.10 10.78
CA ARG A 201 5.04 -22.91 11.86
C ARG A 201 5.30 -22.10 13.13
N ASN A 202 5.39 -20.77 13.02
CA ASN A 202 5.64 -19.89 14.16
C ASN A 202 4.31 -19.27 14.66
N PRO A 203 3.76 -19.75 15.79
CA PRO A 203 2.52 -19.20 16.35
C PRO A 203 2.69 -17.81 16.96
N ALA A 204 3.93 -17.35 17.20
CA ALA A 204 4.20 -16.02 17.74
C ALA A 204 4.00 -14.90 16.72
N LEU A 205 3.87 -15.22 15.42
CA LEU A 205 3.61 -14.23 14.39
C LEU A 205 2.13 -13.86 14.34
N GLN A 206 1.82 -12.55 14.43
CA GLN A 206 0.44 -12.07 14.28
C GLN A 206 -0.17 -12.47 12.94
N MET A 207 0.62 -12.50 11.86
CA MET A 207 0.18 -12.98 10.56
C MET A 207 -0.43 -14.39 10.64
N THR A 208 0.16 -15.30 11.41
CA THR A 208 -0.40 -16.64 11.62
C THR A 208 -1.75 -16.57 12.32
N GLN A 209 -1.98 -15.60 13.19
CA GLN A 209 -3.23 -15.45 13.93
C GLN A 209 -4.29 -14.63 13.19
N SER A 210 -3.90 -13.74 12.27
CA SER A 210 -4.80 -12.80 11.59
C SER A 210 -5.10 -13.14 10.13
N LEU A 211 -4.25 -13.93 9.46
CA LEU A 211 -4.41 -14.21 8.05
C LEU A 211 -5.63 -15.11 7.81
N VAL A 212 -6.66 -14.53 7.20
CA VAL A 212 -7.93 -15.18 6.85
C VAL A 212 -7.81 -15.86 5.50
N ASN A 213 -7.26 -15.18 4.50
CA ASN A 213 -7.24 -15.67 3.12
C ASN A 213 -5.79 -15.83 2.65
N LEU A 214 -5.41 -17.06 2.35
CA LEU A 214 -4.14 -17.39 1.70
C LEU A 214 -4.43 -18.01 0.33
N ALA A 215 -3.99 -17.33 -0.73
CA ALA A 215 -4.07 -17.84 -2.08
C ALA A 215 -2.66 -17.96 -2.66
N LEU A 216 -2.24 -19.18 -3.02
CA LEU A 216 -0.94 -19.46 -3.60
C LEU A 216 -1.11 -20.16 -4.94
N ARG A 217 -0.47 -19.63 -5.97
CA ARG A 217 -0.41 -20.26 -7.29
C ARG A 217 1.04 -20.43 -7.69
N GLY A 218 1.44 -21.67 -7.93
CA GLY A 218 2.80 -21.98 -8.40
C GLY A 218 3.04 -21.44 -9.81
N SER A 219 4.31 -21.20 -10.14
CA SER A 219 4.76 -20.95 -11.51
C SER A 219 4.48 -22.17 -12.40
N SER A 220 4.24 -21.95 -13.70
CA SER A 220 4.13 -23.04 -14.69
C SER A 220 5.42 -23.85 -14.82
N ASN A 221 6.56 -23.22 -14.54
CA ASN A 221 7.88 -23.79 -14.84
C ASN A 221 8.46 -24.61 -13.68
N ARG A 222 7.99 -24.37 -12.46
CA ARG A 222 8.46 -25.07 -11.26
C ARG A 222 7.27 -25.38 -10.35
N PRO A 223 6.88 -26.66 -10.21
CA PRO A 223 5.84 -27.02 -9.28
C PRO A 223 6.30 -26.75 -7.84
N LEU A 224 5.37 -26.33 -7.00
CA LEU A 224 5.61 -26.13 -5.57
C LEU A 224 5.80 -27.48 -4.87
N ASP A 225 6.58 -27.49 -3.80
CA ASP A 225 6.85 -28.70 -3.03
C ASP A 225 5.55 -29.27 -2.43
N ARG A 226 5.31 -30.57 -2.64
CA ARG A 226 4.06 -31.21 -2.24
C ARG A 226 3.88 -31.24 -0.71
N LYS A 227 4.97 -31.40 0.05
CA LYS A 227 4.91 -31.45 1.51
C LYS A 227 4.54 -30.07 2.07
N GLU A 228 5.16 -29.02 1.53
CA GLU A 228 4.82 -27.62 1.84
C GLU A 228 3.36 -27.29 1.53
N ILE A 229 2.85 -27.72 0.36
CA ILE A 229 1.44 -27.54 0.00
C ILE A 229 0.51 -28.24 1.01
N MET A 230 0.81 -29.49 1.38
CA MET A 230 -0.02 -30.25 2.32
C MET A 230 -0.05 -29.58 3.70
N GLU A 231 1.09 -29.07 4.16
CA GLU A 231 1.18 -28.36 5.43
C GLU A 231 0.35 -27.08 5.46
N LEU A 232 0.35 -26.29 4.38
CA LEU A 232 -0.51 -25.12 4.28
C LEU A 232 -1.99 -25.51 4.16
N LYS A 233 -2.31 -26.60 3.45
CA LYS A 233 -3.68 -27.09 3.34
C LYS A 233 -4.25 -27.56 4.68
N ASP A 234 -3.43 -28.09 5.58
CA ASP A 234 -3.83 -28.43 6.96
C ASP A 234 -4.26 -27.20 7.78
N GLN A 235 -3.87 -25.99 7.34
CA GLN A 235 -4.34 -24.73 7.92
C GLN A 235 -5.71 -24.29 7.41
N HIS A 236 -6.23 -24.89 6.34
CA HIS A 236 -7.55 -24.59 5.79
C HIS A 236 -8.65 -24.98 6.78
N GLY A 237 -9.68 -24.14 6.92
CA GLY A 237 -10.82 -24.39 7.79
C GLY A 237 -10.55 -24.18 9.28
N ARG A 238 -9.30 -23.91 9.68
CA ARG A 238 -8.98 -23.58 11.08
C ARG A 238 -9.58 -22.23 11.46
N PHE A 239 -10.23 -22.17 12.62
CA PHE A 239 -10.73 -20.93 13.18
C PHE A 239 -9.58 -20.10 13.74
N LEU A 240 -9.56 -18.82 13.38
CA LEU A 240 -8.57 -17.89 13.91
C LEU A 240 -8.92 -17.55 15.36
N PRO A 241 -7.91 -17.44 16.25
CA PRO A 241 -8.14 -16.98 17.61
C PRO A 241 -8.76 -15.60 17.52
N VAL A 242 -10.04 -15.49 17.87
CA VAL A 242 -10.84 -14.30 17.63
C VAL A 242 -10.19 -13.14 18.36
N THR A 243 -9.48 -12.27 17.63
CA THR A 243 -9.13 -10.94 18.14
C THR A 243 -10.44 -10.16 18.13
N LYS A 244 -11.35 -10.47 19.05
CA LYS A 244 -12.59 -9.72 19.25
C LYS A 244 -12.12 -8.31 19.58
N LYS A 245 -12.14 -7.40 18.60
CA LYS A 245 -12.07 -5.97 18.90
C LYS A 245 -13.11 -5.75 19.99
N LYS A 246 -12.66 -5.25 21.15
CA LYS A 246 -13.54 -5.05 22.30
C LYS A 246 -14.78 -4.32 21.81
N PHE A 247 -15.95 -4.93 22.01
CA PHE A 247 -17.21 -4.33 21.61
C PHE A 247 -17.25 -2.90 22.16
N PRO A 248 -17.36 -1.85 21.32
CA PRO A 248 -17.29 -0.47 21.76
C PRO A 248 -18.23 -0.24 22.94
N LEU A 249 -17.76 0.49 23.96
CA LEU A 249 -18.49 0.65 25.22
C LEU A 249 -19.91 1.21 24.98
N LEU A 250 -20.05 2.15 24.05
CA LEU A 250 -21.34 2.73 23.65
C LEU A 250 -22.29 1.67 23.07
N LEU A 251 -21.80 0.75 22.25
CA LEU A 251 -22.60 -0.34 21.71
C LEU A 251 -22.94 -1.37 22.79
N LYS A 252 -22.05 -1.62 23.75
CA LYS A 252 -22.36 -2.46 24.92
C LYS A 252 -23.49 -1.85 25.76
N VAL A 253 -23.41 -0.55 26.05
CA VAL A 253 -24.41 0.18 26.83
C VAL A 253 -25.75 0.20 26.10
N ALA A 254 -25.76 0.41 24.78
CA ALA A 254 -26.98 0.35 23.97
C ALA A 254 -27.64 -1.05 24.04
N VAL A 255 -26.85 -2.12 23.88
CA VAL A 255 -27.34 -3.51 23.98
C VAL A 255 -27.87 -3.82 25.38
N ILE A 256 -27.14 -3.45 26.44
CA ILE A 256 -27.56 -3.65 27.84
C ILE A 256 -28.86 -2.89 28.12
N SER A 257 -29.00 -1.66 27.60
CA SER A 257 -30.20 -0.85 27.77
C SER A 257 -31.44 -1.47 27.09
N VAL A 258 -31.28 -2.13 25.94
CA VAL A 258 -32.37 -2.87 25.29
C VAL A 258 -32.81 -4.06 26.16
N VAL A 259 -31.85 -4.82 26.68
CA VAL A 259 -32.12 -6.03 27.49
C VAL A 259 -32.79 -5.70 28.83
N LEU A 260 -32.35 -4.64 29.53
CA LEU A 260 -32.91 -4.23 30.82
C LEU A 260 -34.29 -3.55 30.69
N SER A 261 -34.60 -2.95 29.53
CA SER A 261 -35.91 -2.34 29.29
C SER A 261 -37.01 -3.39 29.08
N GLN A 262 -36.65 -4.61 28.64
CA GLN A 262 -37.61 -5.73 28.54
C GLN A 262 -38.00 -6.31 29.90
N THR A 263 -37.17 -6.15 30.93
CA THR A 263 -37.45 -6.68 32.29
C THR A 263 -38.18 -5.69 33.18
N THR A 264 -38.36 -4.44 32.75
CA THR A 264 -38.94 -3.38 33.60
C THR A 264 -40.35 -3.04 33.14
N THR A 265 -41.34 -3.76 33.67
CA THR A 265 -42.79 -3.45 33.53
C THR A 265 -43.22 -2.31 34.45
N ALA A 266 -42.51 -1.18 34.42
CA ALA A 266 -42.89 -0.03 35.24
C ALA A 266 -42.68 1.30 34.51
N HIS A 267 -43.80 2.02 34.40
CA HIS A 267 -43.98 3.37 33.90
C HIS A 267 -42.81 4.33 34.17
N SER A 268 -42.04 4.67 33.12
CA SER A 268 -41.57 6.05 32.93
C SER A 268 -41.24 6.29 31.46
N VAL A 269 -41.87 7.34 30.92
CA VAL A 269 -41.83 7.75 29.52
C VAL A 269 -40.60 8.61 29.31
N VAL A 270 -39.53 8.05 28.75
CA VAL A 270 -38.64 8.74 27.81
C VAL A 270 -38.19 7.70 26.78
N GLU A 271 -39.06 7.50 25.78
CA GLU A 271 -38.82 6.61 24.64
C GLU A 271 -37.65 7.13 23.79
N SER A 272 -36.47 6.52 23.94
CA SER A 272 -35.47 6.62 22.87
C SER A 272 -35.92 5.72 21.72
N LYS A 273 -36.34 6.34 20.61
CA LYS A 273 -36.92 5.70 19.41
C LYS A 273 -36.07 4.58 18.80
N ALA A 274 -34.79 4.46 19.15
CA ALA A 274 -33.93 3.37 18.69
C ALA A 274 -34.28 2.00 19.30
N PHE A 275 -34.93 1.97 20.47
CA PHE A 275 -35.21 0.74 21.23
C PHE A 275 -36.27 -0.17 20.57
N HIS A 276 -37.23 0.40 19.83
CA HIS A 276 -38.28 -0.38 19.16
C HIS A 276 -37.79 -1.18 17.95
N TYR A 277 -36.57 -0.94 17.48
CA TYR A 277 -36.01 -1.60 16.29
C TYR A 277 -34.96 -2.67 16.61
N LEU A 278 -34.70 -2.97 17.89
CA LEU A 278 -33.75 -3.99 18.34
C LEU A 278 -34.48 -5.03 19.18
N ASP A 279 -35.21 -5.92 18.49
CA ASP A 279 -35.87 -7.06 19.14
C ASP A 279 -34.87 -8.19 19.44
N ALA A 280 -35.36 -9.25 20.11
CA ALA A 280 -34.55 -10.41 20.45
C ALA A 280 -33.93 -11.10 19.23
N ASN A 281 -34.58 -11.03 18.06
CA ASN A 281 -34.06 -11.62 16.82
C ASN A 281 -32.89 -10.81 16.28
N ILE A 282 -32.99 -9.48 16.25
CA ILE A 282 -31.90 -8.62 15.78
C ILE A 282 -30.70 -8.70 16.73
N LEU A 283 -30.94 -8.72 18.05
CA LEU A 283 -29.88 -8.94 19.03
C LEU A 283 -29.23 -10.33 18.86
N SER A 284 -30.02 -11.39 18.66
CA SER A 284 -29.51 -12.72 18.36
C SER A 284 -28.63 -12.72 17.11
N LEU A 285 -29.05 -12.05 16.03
CA LEU A 285 -28.26 -11.90 14.81
C LEU A 285 -26.95 -11.14 15.05
N ILE A 286 -26.98 -10.06 15.84
CA ILE A 286 -25.78 -9.31 16.23
C ILE A 286 -24.84 -10.19 17.05
N PHE A 287 -25.35 -10.97 18.00
CA PHE A 287 -24.53 -11.86 18.83
C PHE A 287 -23.95 -13.00 18.02
N VAL A 288 -24.75 -13.65 17.16
CA VAL A 288 -24.29 -14.67 16.22
C VAL A 288 -23.17 -14.09 15.36
N PHE A 289 -23.42 -12.95 14.69
CA PHE A 289 -22.42 -12.27 13.87
C PHE A 289 -21.14 -11.90 14.63
N ALA A 290 -21.26 -11.32 15.83
CA ALA A 290 -20.12 -10.95 16.68
C ALA A 290 -19.41 -12.17 17.30
N SER A 291 -20.08 -13.32 17.34
CA SER A 291 -19.54 -14.57 17.87
C SER A 291 -18.92 -15.46 16.79
N THR A 292 -19.23 -15.25 15.51
CA THR A 292 -18.70 -16.06 14.39
C THR A 292 -17.19 -15.82 14.25
N PRO A 293 -16.34 -16.80 14.61
CA PRO A 293 -14.91 -16.69 14.41
C PRO A 293 -14.58 -16.66 12.91
N ALA A 294 -13.61 -15.84 12.52
CA ALA A 294 -13.09 -15.88 11.16
C ALA A 294 -12.44 -17.25 10.92
N GLN A 295 -12.82 -17.90 9.82
CA GLN A 295 -12.26 -19.18 9.41
C GLN A 295 -11.20 -18.95 8.34
N ARG A 296 -10.04 -19.59 8.48
CA ARG A 296 -8.97 -19.47 7.49
C ARG A 296 -9.31 -20.23 6.22
N SER A 297 -9.23 -19.55 5.09
CA SER A 297 -9.32 -20.13 3.76
C SER A 297 -7.92 -20.18 3.13
N VAL A 298 -7.45 -21.39 2.88
CA VAL A 298 -6.20 -21.65 2.14
C VAL A 298 -6.52 -22.27 0.80
N ASN A 299 -6.09 -21.63 -0.29
CA ASN A 299 -6.23 -22.11 -1.66
C ASN A 299 -4.85 -22.17 -2.32
N VAL A 300 -4.32 -23.39 -2.46
CA VAL A 300 -3.03 -23.62 -3.12
C VAL A 300 -3.26 -24.39 -4.42
N ARG A 301 -2.96 -23.75 -5.55
CA ARG A 301 -2.98 -24.37 -6.88
C ARG A 301 -1.54 -24.60 -7.35
N GLY A 302 -1.11 -25.86 -7.34
CA GLY A 302 0.06 -26.28 -8.12
C GLY A 302 -0.31 -26.37 -9.59
N SER A 303 0.62 -26.06 -10.50
CA SER A 303 0.48 -26.46 -11.90
C SER A 303 0.61 -27.98 -11.94
N TRP A 304 -0.50 -28.70 -12.07
CA TRP A 304 -0.47 -30.12 -12.36
C TRP A 304 -0.38 -30.24 -13.88
N PHE A 305 0.80 -30.59 -14.40
CA PHE A 305 0.82 -31.29 -15.68
C PHE A 305 0.26 -32.67 -15.41
N THR A 306 -1.04 -32.87 -15.64
CA THR A 306 -1.59 -34.20 -15.92
C THR A 306 -0.95 -34.67 -17.21
N VAL A 307 0.14 -35.41 -17.10
CA VAL A 307 0.62 -36.27 -18.19
C VAL A 307 -0.24 -37.53 -18.10
N ILE A 308 -1.06 -37.73 -19.13
CA ILE A 308 -1.70 -39.02 -19.45
C ILE A 308 -0.61 -39.94 -20.01
#